data_AF-A0A3G9JK34-F1
#
_entry.id   AF-A0A3G9JK34-F1
#
_cell.length_a   1.000
_cell.length_b   1.000
_cell.length_c   1.000
_cell.angle_alpha   90.00
_cell.angle_beta   90.00
_cell.angle_gamma   90.00
#
_symmetry.space_group_name_H-M   'P 1'
#
loop_
_entity.id
_entity.type
_entity.pdbx_description
1 polymer ?
#
loop_
_entity_poly.entity_id
_entity_poly.type
_entity_poly.pdbx_seq_one_letter_code
_entity_poly.pdbx_strand_id
1 'polypeptide(L)'
;MVMILGLLNSVSFDGSFGNQDSERSVLSATSKAVTPIFSPMGLEPENWPATVGIFTGVFAKEAMVGTLNSIYSQLAGEDNPNKGAAVAKFDFWGQIQEAIATIPANLAELPNQLLDPLGLNIGDLQDQKTAAEKQEVDLGIFGAMAKRFDGQAGAFAYLLFVLLYFPCVSATSAVYRETNAGWTAFIALWTTGMAYIVATSFYQIATFSRHPGFSLFWIVLMGLTVVGVLFTLKNLRPRKINRPAI
;
A
#
# COMPACT_ATOMS: atom_id res chain seq x y z
N MET A 1 -8.82 0.41 18.13
CA MET A 1 -8.04 -0.08 16.98
C MET A 1 -6.78 0.76 16.74
N VAL A 2 -6.92 2.07 16.49
CA VAL A 2 -5.78 2.99 16.32
C VAL A 2 -4.89 3.10 17.58
N MET A 3 -5.47 3.04 18.78
CA MET A 3 -4.70 3.01 20.04
C MET A 3 -3.81 1.77 20.20
N ILE A 4 -4.26 0.62 19.68
CA ILE A 4 -3.49 -0.63 19.70
C ILE A 4 -2.34 -0.52 18.69
N LEU A 5 -2.58 0.08 17.52
CA LEU A 5 -1.51 0.38 16.56
C LEU A 5 -0.48 1.36 17.13
N GLY A 6 -0.90 2.41 17.83
CA GLY A 6 0.01 3.34 18.51
C GLY A 6 0.85 2.67 19.60
N LEU A 7 0.26 1.74 20.37
CA LEU A 7 0.99 0.92 21.34
C LEU A 7 1.99 -0.01 20.67
N LEU A 8 1.58 -0.74 19.62
CA LEU A 8 2.46 -1.64 18.87
C LEU A 8 3.57 -0.89 18.12
N ASN A 9 3.32 0.35 17.71
CA ASN A 9 4.33 1.19 17.06
C ASN A 9 5.33 1.75 18.08
N SER A 10 4.87 2.15 19.27
CA SER A 10 5.71 2.80 20.30
C SER A 10 6.51 1.86 21.20
N VAL A 11 6.12 0.58 21.27
CA VAL A 11 6.75 -0.46 22.11
C VAL A 11 7.68 -1.35 21.27
N SER A 12 8.88 -1.60 21.80
CA SER A 12 9.84 -2.57 21.24
C SER A 12 9.84 -3.90 22.01
N PHE A 13 10.39 -4.96 21.41
CA PHE A 13 10.52 -6.28 22.06
C PHE A 13 11.34 -6.28 23.36
N ASP A 14 12.11 -5.21 23.61
CA ASP A 14 12.91 -4.96 24.82
C ASP A 14 12.14 -4.20 25.92
N GLY A 15 10.84 -3.91 25.73
CA GLY A 15 10.03 -3.15 26.71
C GLY A 15 10.32 -1.65 26.76
N SER A 16 11.25 -1.15 25.93
CA SER A 16 11.53 0.27 25.71
C SER A 16 10.36 0.97 24.99
N PHE A 17 9.95 2.12 25.52
CA PHE A 17 8.99 3.05 24.91
C PHE A 17 9.73 4.17 24.15
N GLY A 18 9.21 4.56 22.98
CA GLY A 18 9.72 5.70 22.22
C GLY A 18 10.28 5.37 20.83
N ASN A 19 10.15 4.11 20.38
CA ASN A 19 10.67 3.64 19.10
C ASN A 19 9.64 3.74 17.95
N GLN A 20 8.85 4.82 17.95
CA GLN A 20 7.81 5.07 16.94
C GLN A 20 8.44 5.13 15.55
N ASP A 21 7.90 4.35 14.60
CA ASP A 21 8.31 4.30 13.20
C ASP A 21 9.79 3.90 12.96
N SER A 22 10.47 3.40 13.99
CA SER A 22 11.85 2.92 13.89
C SER A 22 11.94 1.43 13.52
N GLU A 23 13.10 1.00 13.03
CA GLU A 23 13.36 -0.40 12.65
C GLU A 23 13.19 -1.42 13.80
N ARG A 24 13.20 -0.94 15.05
CA ARG A 24 13.18 -1.77 16.27
C ARG A 24 11.79 -1.97 16.87
N SER A 25 10.77 -1.33 16.31
CA SER A 25 9.38 -1.54 16.72
C SER A 25 8.94 -2.99 16.51
N VAL A 26 8.06 -3.51 17.39
CA VAL A 26 7.46 -4.85 17.26
C VAL A 26 6.79 -5.02 15.90
N LEU A 27 6.19 -3.94 15.39
CA LEU A 27 5.53 -3.88 14.09
C LEU A 27 6.52 -4.01 12.93
N SER A 28 7.66 -3.33 13.00
CA SER A 28 8.72 -3.34 11.97
C SER A 28 9.43 -4.69 11.89
N ALA A 29 9.75 -5.30 13.03
CA ALA A 29 10.40 -6.61 13.08
C ALA A 29 9.49 -7.75 12.62
N THR A 30 8.19 -7.71 12.97
CA THR A 30 7.20 -8.68 12.44
C THR A 30 7.02 -8.49 10.94
N SER A 31 7.02 -7.24 10.46
CA SER A 31 6.88 -6.95 9.03
C SER A 31 8.09 -7.42 8.22
N LYS A 32 9.33 -7.23 8.72
CA LYS A 32 10.56 -7.75 8.09
C LYS A 32 10.53 -9.28 7.93
N ALA A 33 9.96 -10.02 8.88
CA ALA A 33 9.80 -11.47 8.78
C ALA A 33 8.79 -11.90 7.70
N VAL A 34 7.81 -11.05 7.38
CA VAL A 34 6.72 -11.35 6.45
C VAL A 34 7.01 -10.82 5.03
N THR A 35 7.84 -9.78 4.88
CA THR A 35 8.26 -9.23 3.58
C THR A 35 8.67 -10.28 2.54
N PRO A 36 9.44 -11.36 2.83
CA PRO A 36 9.83 -12.33 1.80
C PRO A 36 8.64 -13.03 1.13
N ILE A 37 7.48 -13.11 1.79
CA ILE A 37 6.26 -13.67 1.20
C ILE A 37 5.77 -12.80 0.03
N PHE A 38 6.05 -11.50 0.05
CA PHE A 38 5.66 -10.55 -0.99
C PHE A 38 6.74 -10.33 -2.07
N SER A 39 7.92 -10.94 -1.93
CA SER A 39 8.99 -10.91 -2.93
C SER A 39 8.56 -11.22 -4.37
N PRO A 40 7.74 -12.25 -4.67
CA PRO A 40 7.32 -12.54 -6.04
C PRO A 40 6.39 -11.48 -6.65
N MET A 41 5.88 -10.54 -5.84
CA MET A 41 5.09 -9.39 -6.27
C MET A 41 5.95 -8.13 -6.52
N GLY A 42 7.27 -8.22 -6.30
CA GLY A 42 8.20 -7.10 -6.48
C GLY A 42 8.51 -6.30 -5.22
N LEU A 43 8.17 -6.84 -4.04
CA LEU A 43 8.57 -6.25 -2.76
C LEU A 43 9.90 -6.85 -2.31
N GLU A 44 10.98 -6.09 -2.47
CA GLU A 44 12.30 -6.47 -1.99
C GLU A 44 12.34 -6.51 -0.44
N PRO A 45 13.15 -7.39 0.19
CA PRO A 45 13.30 -7.47 1.64
C PRO A 45 13.65 -6.13 2.32
N GLU A 46 14.37 -5.27 1.60
CA GLU A 46 14.79 -3.94 2.00
C GLU A 46 13.60 -2.97 2.08
N ASN A 47 12.53 -3.23 1.32
CA ASN A 47 11.28 -2.46 1.35
C ASN A 47 10.28 -2.99 2.40
N TRP A 48 10.80 -3.22 3.60
CA TRP A 48 9.95 -3.54 4.76
C TRP A 48 8.91 -2.45 5.11
N PRO A 49 9.10 -1.14 4.83
CA PRO A 49 8.07 -0.12 5.08
C PRO A 49 6.77 -0.40 4.31
N ALA A 50 6.87 -0.90 3.08
CA ALA A 50 5.70 -1.25 2.29
C ALA A 50 4.90 -2.42 2.92
N THR A 51 5.59 -3.39 3.54
CA THR A 51 4.96 -4.47 4.30
C THR A 51 4.28 -3.94 5.57
N VAL A 52 4.90 -3.00 6.29
CA VAL A 52 4.26 -2.32 7.43
C VAL A 52 2.98 -1.61 6.99
N GLY A 53 3.00 -0.94 5.83
CA GLY A 53 1.82 -0.33 5.22
C GLY A 53 0.69 -1.33 4.94
N ILE A 54 1.02 -2.54 4.47
CA ILE A 54 0.02 -3.61 4.27
C ILE A 54 -0.63 -3.99 5.61
N PHE A 55 0.16 -4.13 6.68
CA PHE A 55 -0.37 -4.48 8.00
C PHE A 55 -1.22 -3.38 8.61
N THR A 56 -0.78 -2.12 8.55
CA THR A 56 -1.57 -0.98 9.07
C THR A 56 -2.81 -0.73 8.23
N GLY A 57 -2.76 -1.03 6.93
CA GLY A 57 -3.89 -0.88 6.01
C GLY A 57 -5.04 -1.86 6.22
N VAL A 58 -4.79 -3.03 6.85
CA VAL A 58 -5.86 -3.96 7.28
C VAL A 58 -6.87 -3.22 8.16
N PHE A 59 -6.35 -2.37 9.04
CA PHE A 59 -7.13 -1.61 10.00
C PHE A 59 -7.85 -0.43 9.32
N ALA A 60 -7.11 0.43 8.61
CA ALA A 60 -7.67 1.55 7.86
C ALA A 60 -6.75 1.97 6.72
N LYS A 61 -7.31 2.26 5.54
CA LYS A 61 -6.53 2.66 4.35
C LYS A 61 -5.85 4.03 4.52
N GLU A 62 -6.46 4.94 5.28
CA GLU A 62 -5.87 6.25 5.60
C GLU A 62 -4.67 6.13 6.55
N ALA A 63 -4.77 5.25 7.55
CA ALA A 63 -3.68 4.99 8.49
C ALA A 63 -2.45 4.43 7.76
N MET A 64 -2.64 3.60 6.75
CA MET A 64 -1.57 3.11 5.89
C MET A 64 -0.81 4.23 5.19
N VAL A 65 -1.51 5.20 4.58
CA VAL A 65 -0.87 6.33 3.90
C VAL A 65 -0.08 7.18 4.89
N GLY A 66 -0.63 7.45 6.08
CA GLY A 66 0.07 8.17 7.14
C GLY A 66 1.32 7.45 7.65
N THR A 67 1.23 6.13 7.86
CA THR A 67 2.39 5.32 8.28
C THR A 67 3.47 5.28 7.20
N LEU A 68 3.11 5.09 5.92
CA LEU A 68 4.08 5.14 4.83
C LEU A 68 4.74 6.52 4.75
N ASN A 69 3.95 7.60 4.85
CA ASN A 69 4.49 8.96 4.84
C ASN A 69 5.49 9.18 5.98
N SER A 70 5.15 8.76 7.20
CA SER A 70 6.05 8.90 8.36
C SER A 70 7.34 8.12 8.16
N ILE A 71 7.24 6.83 7.82
CA ILE A 71 8.41 5.95 7.68
C ILE A 71 9.29 6.40 6.51
N TYR A 72 8.73 6.64 5.33
CA TYR A 72 9.52 7.08 4.18
C TYR A 72 10.11 8.48 4.35
N SER A 73 9.48 9.38 5.11
CA SER A 73 10.08 10.69 5.43
C SER A 73 11.31 10.57 6.32
N GLN A 74 11.28 9.64 7.29
CA GLN A 74 12.44 9.34 8.13
C GLN A 74 13.58 8.73 7.31
N LEU A 75 13.27 7.74 6.46
CA LEU A 75 14.26 7.11 5.57
C LEU A 75 14.83 8.08 4.54
N ALA A 76 14.01 9.02 4.02
CA ALA A 76 14.49 10.07 3.13
C ALA A 76 15.48 11.02 3.81
N GLY A 77 15.29 11.29 5.11
CA GLY A 77 16.20 12.07 5.95
C GLY A 77 17.53 11.35 6.24
N GLU A 78 17.53 10.02 6.34
CA GLU A 78 18.73 9.20 6.53
C GLU A 78 19.56 9.07 5.24
N ASP A 79 18.91 8.95 4.08
CA ASP A 79 19.57 8.81 2.76
C ASP A 79 20.32 10.10 2.31
N ASN A 80 20.05 11.26 2.91
CA ASN A 80 20.63 12.56 2.53
C ASN A 80 21.21 13.34 3.73
N PRO A 81 22.40 12.98 4.26
CA PRO A 81 22.99 13.61 5.45
C PRO A 81 23.36 15.11 5.29
N ASN A 82 23.40 15.66 4.06
CA ASN A 82 23.70 17.08 3.79
C ASN A 82 22.47 17.98 3.64
N LYS A 83 21.26 17.40 3.60
CA LYS A 83 20.06 18.13 3.98
C LYS A 83 19.72 17.58 5.34
N GLY A 84 20.35 18.17 6.37
CA GLY A 84 20.04 17.84 7.75
C GLY A 84 18.53 17.70 7.84
N ALA A 85 18.08 16.49 8.13
CA ALA A 85 16.70 16.24 8.45
C ALA A 85 16.43 17.14 9.65
N ALA A 86 15.93 18.34 9.38
CA ALA A 86 14.96 18.93 10.24
C ALA A 86 13.84 17.88 10.24
N VAL A 87 13.96 16.90 11.15
CA VAL A 87 12.80 16.42 11.88
C VAL A 87 12.11 17.70 12.28
N ALA A 88 11.14 18.11 11.45
CA ALA A 88 10.55 19.43 11.54
C ALA A 88 10.09 19.54 12.98
N LYS A 89 10.76 20.42 13.73
CA LYS A 89 10.49 20.62 15.14
C LYS A 89 9.00 20.93 15.18
N PHE A 90 8.21 20.06 15.81
CA PHE A 90 6.76 20.09 15.70
C PHE A 90 6.25 21.49 16.11
N ASP A 91 5.89 22.30 15.12
CA ASP A 91 5.35 23.64 15.30
C ASP A 91 3.85 23.59 14.97
N PHE A 92 3.08 23.31 16.01
CA PHE A 92 1.64 23.14 15.91
C PHE A 92 0.94 24.35 15.28
N TRP A 93 1.36 25.58 15.63
CA TRP A 93 0.69 26.79 15.17
C TRP A 93 1.12 27.18 13.76
N GLY A 94 2.40 27.02 13.43
CA GLY A 94 2.90 27.21 12.08
C GLY A 94 2.23 26.30 11.05
N GLN A 95 2.11 25.00 11.37
CA GLN A 95 1.48 24.02 10.47
C GLN A 95 -0.02 24.26 10.25
N ILE A 96 -0.74 24.72 11.27
CA ILE A 96 -2.16 25.08 11.13
C ILE A 96 -2.33 26.32 10.25
N GLN A 97 -1.50 27.34 10.44
CA GLN A 97 -1.55 28.55 9.62
C GLN A 97 -1.23 28.24 8.15
N GLU A 98 -0.23 27.39 7.91
CA GLU A 98 0.15 26.92 6.58
C GLU A 98 -0.97 26.09 5.94
N ALA A 99 -1.58 25.15 6.67
CA ALA A 99 -2.71 24.36 6.19
C ALA A 99 -3.95 25.21 5.88
N ILE A 100 -4.19 26.31 6.62
CA ILE A 100 -5.26 27.25 6.30
C ILE A 100 -4.92 28.10 5.08
N ALA A 101 -3.65 28.45 4.88
CA ALA A 101 -3.19 29.23 3.74
C ALA A 101 -3.23 28.44 2.41
N THR A 102 -3.10 27.11 2.46
CA THR A 102 -3.20 26.27 1.25
C THR A 102 -4.63 26.19 0.71
N ILE A 103 -5.66 26.30 1.55
CA ILE A 103 -7.07 26.25 1.13
C ILE A 103 -7.41 27.35 0.10
N PRO A 104 -7.24 28.67 0.38
CA PRO A 104 -7.53 29.73 -0.59
C PRO A 104 -6.61 29.69 -1.81
N ALA A 105 -5.36 29.24 -1.66
CA ALA A 105 -4.44 29.07 -2.77
C ALA A 105 -4.94 28.01 -3.77
N ASN A 106 -5.31 26.82 -3.29
CA ASN A 106 -5.87 25.76 -4.13
C ASN A 106 -7.24 26.16 -4.72
N LEU A 107 -8.09 26.85 -3.95
CA LEU A 107 -9.38 27.36 -4.42
C LEU A 107 -9.25 28.42 -5.53
N ALA A 108 -8.20 29.24 -5.50
CA ALA A 108 -7.91 30.22 -6.55
C ALA A 108 -7.44 29.57 -7.86
N GLU A 109 -6.96 28.32 -7.80
CA GLU A 109 -6.45 27.55 -8.94
C GLU A 109 -7.53 26.68 -9.60
N LEU A 110 -8.61 26.36 -8.87
CA LEU A 110 -9.78 25.62 -9.37
C LEU A 110 -10.42 26.19 -10.65
N PRO A 111 -10.52 27.52 -10.87
CA PRO A 111 -11.09 28.07 -12.11
C PRO A 111 -10.29 27.66 -13.36
N ASN A 112 -8.96 27.57 -13.22
CA ASN A 112 -8.08 27.18 -14.33
C ASN A 112 -8.17 25.68 -14.60
N GLN A 113 -8.36 24.86 -13.57
CA GLN A 113 -8.55 23.41 -13.71
C GLN A 113 -9.94 23.03 -14.26
N LEU A 114 -10.97 23.84 -13.96
CA LEU A 114 -12.33 23.64 -14.47
C LEU A 114 -12.50 24.08 -15.93
N LEU A 115 -11.74 25.08 -16.38
CA LEU A 115 -11.80 25.58 -17.76
C LEU A 115 -10.88 24.82 -18.73
N ASP A 116 -9.95 24.00 -18.23
CA ASP A 116 -9.12 23.10 -19.05
C ASP A 116 -9.10 21.64 -18.52
N PRO A 117 -10.24 20.93 -18.56
CA PRO A 117 -10.35 19.55 -18.09
C PRO A 117 -9.63 18.53 -19.00
N LEU A 118 -9.10 18.98 -20.14
CA LEU A 118 -8.37 18.16 -21.12
C LEU A 118 -6.89 18.57 -21.29
N GLY A 119 -6.40 19.55 -20.54
CA GLY A 119 -4.99 19.95 -20.52
C GLY A 119 -4.46 20.44 -21.87
N LEU A 120 -5.27 21.13 -22.67
CA LEU A 120 -4.89 21.60 -24.00
C LEU A 120 -4.28 23.01 -24.01
N ASN A 121 -4.35 23.74 -22.90
CA ASN A 121 -3.66 25.03 -22.72
C ASN A 121 -2.35 24.84 -21.95
N ILE A 122 -1.54 23.89 -22.42
CA ILE A 122 -0.13 23.84 -22.02
C ILE A 122 0.61 24.92 -22.80
N GLY A 123 0.59 26.14 -22.26
CA GLY A 123 1.62 27.13 -22.54
C GLY A 123 2.97 26.56 -22.13
N ASP A 124 3.83 26.39 -23.13
CA ASP A 124 5.27 26.12 -23.07
C ASP A 124 5.74 24.96 -22.17
N LEU A 125 5.80 23.76 -22.77
CA LEU A 125 6.44 22.54 -22.26
C LEU A 125 7.98 22.63 -22.21
N GLN A 126 8.56 23.74 -21.78
CA GLN A 126 10.02 23.80 -21.54
C GLN A 126 10.42 23.53 -20.08
N ASP A 127 9.46 23.30 -19.19
CA ASP A 127 9.77 23.12 -17.78
C ASP A 127 8.96 21.99 -17.12
N GLN A 128 9.14 20.78 -17.67
CA GLN A 128 8.81 19.53 -17.01
C GLN A 128 9.56 19.36 -15.66
N LYS A 129 10.60 20.17 -15.41
CA LYS A 129 11.25 20.33 -14.10
C LYS A 129 10.46 21.21 -13.12
N THR A 130 9.75 22.23 -13.60
CA THR A 130 9.07 23.22 -12.74
C THR A 130 7.66 22.77 -12.34
N ALA A 131 7.03 21.86 -13.09
CA ALA A 131 5.81 21.18 -12.65
C ALA A 131 6.06 20.15 -11.53
N ALA A 132 7.27 19.60 -11.45
CA ALA A 132 7.72 18.76 -10.33
C ALA A 132 8.12 19.58 -9.08
N GLU A 133 8.32 20.90 -9.25
CA GLU A 133 8.75 21.82 -8.19
C GLU A 133 7.56 22.50 -7.49
N LYS A 134 6.41 22.65 -8.16
CA LYS A 134 5.19 23.26 -7.59
C LYS A 134 4.37 22.35 -6.68
N GLN A 135 4.58 21.04 -6.71
CA GLN A 135 3.97 20.11 -5.76
C GLN A 135 5.01 19.78 -4.68
N GLU A 136 5.24 20.71 -3.76
CA GLU A 136 6.14 20.62 -2.59
C GLU A 136 5.73 19.55 -1.56
N VAL A 137 4.97 18.53 -1.96
CA VAL A 137 4.87 17.30 -1.19
C VAL A 137 6.04 16.42 -1.62
N ASP A 138 7.22 16.79 -1.15
CA ASP A 138 8.29 15.87 -0.81
C ASP A 138 8.96 15.05 -1.94
N LEU A 139 9.76 15.74 -2.78
CA LEU A 139 10.76 15.11 -3.67
C LEU A 139 11.68 14.13 -2.92
N GLY A 140 11.84 14.28 -1.59
CA GLY A 140 12.59 13.37 -0.73
C GLY A 140 11.85 12.05 -0.49
N ILE A 141 10.60 12.11 -0.01
CA ILE A 141 9.77 10.93 0.26
C ILE A 141 9.48 10.16 -1.02
N PHE A 142 9.02 10.84 -2.08
CA PHE A 142 8.71 10.15 -3.33
C PHE A 142 9.96 9.56 -3.98
N GLY A 143 11.12 10.23 -3.85
CA GLY A 143 12.42 9.68 -4.24
C GLY A 143 12.82 8.46 -3.42
N ALA A 144 12.63 8.51 -2.09
CA ALA A 144 12.93 7.41 -1.18
C ALA A 144 12.01 6.19 -1.39
N MET A 145 10.73 6.42 -1.73
CA MET A 145 9.80 5.38 -2.18
C MET A 145 10.26 4.81 -3.52
N ALA A 146 10.48 5.65 -4.54
CA ALA A 146 10.85 5.20 -5.88
C ALA A 146 12.17 4.41 -5.90
N LYS A 147 13.13 4.75 -5.05
CA LYS A 147 14.41 4.03 -4.90
C LYS A 147 14.26 2.63 -4.31
N ARG A 148 13.18 2.37 -3.55
CA ARG A 148 12.96 1.12 -2.78
C ARG A 148 11.98 0.15 -3.45
N PHE A 149 11.25 0.58 -4.48
CA PHE A 149 10.44 -0.32 -5.31
C PHE A 149 11.25 -0.76 -6.54
N ASP A 150 11.03 -2.00 -7.02
CA ASP A 150 11.63 -2.44 -8.30
C ASP A 150 10.94 -1.74 -9.48
N GLY A 151 11.33 -0.48 -9.69
CA GLY A 151 10.80 0.41 -10.70
C GLY A 151 9.30 0.65 -10.61
N GLN A 152 8.72 1.08 -11.73
CA GLN A 152 7.28 1.33 -11.83
C GLN A 152 6.47 0.03 -11.68
N ALA A 153 7.01 -1.11 -12.15
CA ALA A 153 6.32 -2.40 -12.10
C ALA A 153 6.04 -2.87 -10.66
N GLY A 154 7.04 -2.78 -9.76
CA GLY A 154 6.87 -3.13 -8.35
C GLY A 154 5.88 -2.22 -7.63
N ALA A 155 5.93 -0.91 -7.89
CA ALA A 155 5.00 0.05 -7.31
C ALA A 155 3.55 -0.19 -7.76
N PHE A 156 3.32 -0.47 -9.05
CA PHE A 156 1.98 -0.79 -9.56
C PHE A 156 1.45 -2.11 -9.00
N ALA A 157 2.29 -3.14 -8.90
CA ALA A 157 1.90 -4.41 -8.29
C ALA A 157 1.49 -4.23 -6.82
N TYR A 158 2.23 -3.41 -6.07
CA TYR A 158 1.89 -3.03 -4.70
C TYR A 158 0.53 -2.34 -4.62
N LEU A 159 0.26 -1.37 -5.48
CA LEU A 159 -1.04 -0.68 -5.53
C LEU A 159 -2.19 -1.65 -5.85
N LEU A 160 -2.01 -2.53 -6.84
CA LEU A 160 -3.01 -3.55 -7.17
C LEU A 160 -3.32 -4.45 -5.98
N PHE A 161 -2.29 -4.89 -5.26
CA PHE A 161 -2.49 -5.67 -4.05
C PHE A 161 -3.27 -4.87 -3.01
N VAL A 162 -2.85 -3.64 -2.73
CA VAL A 162 -3.43 -2.77 -1.69
C VAL A 162 -4.90 -2.43 -1.95
N LEU A 163 -5.29 -2.29 -3.21
CA LEU A 163 -6.67 -2.02 -3.62
C LEU A 163 -7.58 -3.25 -3.50
N LEU A 164 -7.03 -4.46 -3.63
CA LEU A 164 -7.82 -5.69 -3.76
C LEU A 164 -7.81 -6.59 -2.51
N TYR A 165 -6.80 -6.46 -1.64
CA TYR A 165 -6.70 -7.29 -0.42
C TYR A 165 -7.74 -6.94 0.64
N PHE A 166 -7.89 -7.84 1.61
CA PHE A 166 -8.76 -7.79 2.80
C PHE A 166 -9.62 -6.52 2.98
N PRO A 167 -10.97 -6.61 2.96
CA PRO A 167 -11.84 -5.48 3.23
C PRO A 167 -11.67 -5.05 4.68
N CYS A 168 -11.51 -3.74 4.92
CA CYS A 168 -11.17 -3.15 6.23
C CYS A 168 -11.90 -3.79 7.43
N VAL A 169 -11.29 -3.75 8.62
CA VAL A 169 -11.83 -4.38 9.83
C VAL A 169 -13.27 -3.97 10.14
N SER A 170 -13.70 -2.76 9.77
CA SER A 170 -15.10 -2.34 9.91
C SER A 170 -16.05 -3.16 9.02
N ALA A 171 -15.74 -3.33 7.73
CA ALA A 171 -16.53 -4.15 6.81
C ALA A 171 -16.49 -5.63 7.21
N THR A 172 -15.31 -6.14 7.57
CA THR A 172 -15.14 -7.53 8.01
C THR A 172 -15.89 -7.82 9.31
N SER A 173 -15.95 -6.86 10.26
CA SER A 173 -16.70 -7.03 11.51
C SER A 173 -18.22 -7.01 11.31
N ALA A 174 -18.74 -6.27 10.33
CA ALA A 174 -20.13 -6.38 9.94
C ALA A 174 -20.44 -7.78 9.39
N VAL A 175 -19.62 -8.30 8.46
CA VAL A 175 -19.79 -9.66 7.90
C VAL A 175 -19.72 -10.74 8.99
N TYR A 176 -18.82 -10.57 9.97
CA TYR A 176 -18.71 -11.47 11.12
C TYR A 176 -20.01 -11.56 11.93
N ARG A 177 -20.70 -10.44 12.12
CA ARG A 177 -21.95 -10.40 12.89
C ARG A 177 -23.14 -10.97 12.10
N GLU A 178 -23.13 -10.83 10.78
CA GLU A 178 -24.25 -11.22 9.91
C GLU A 178 -24.18 -12.67 9.40
N THR A 179 -22.99 -13.29 9.37
CA THR A 179 -22.82 -14.64 8.80
C THR A 179 -22.27 -15.64 9.82
N ASN A 180 -20.95 -15.82 9.90
CA ASN A 180 -20.25 -16.71 10.82
C ASN A 180 -18.72 -16.46 10.66
N ALA A 181 -17.95 -16.68 11.73
CA ALA A 181 -16.49 -16.61 11.75
C ALA A 181 -15.82 -17.36 10.58
N GLY A 182 -16.31 -18.57 10.26
CA GLY A 182 -15.75 -19.38 9.17
C GLY A 182 -15.93 -18.74 7.79
N TRP A 183 -17.10 -18.13 7.53
CA TRP A 183 -17.38 -17.44 6.27
C TRP A 183 -16.63 -16.11 6.17
N THR A 184 -16.50 -15.39 7.28
CA THR A 184 -15.70 -14.17 7.34
C THR A 184 -14.22 -14.45 7.04
N ALA A 185 -13.64 -15.47 7.68
CA ALA A 185 -12.27 -15.88 7.42
C ALA A 185 -12.09 -16.36 5.96
N PHE A 186 -13.07 -17.08 5.41
CA PHE A 186 -13.06 -17.47 4.00
C PHE A 186 -13.03 -16.25 3.07
N ILE A 187 -13.92 -15.26 3.27
CA ILE A 187 -13.96 -14.04 2.44
C ILE A 187 -12.64 -13.27 2.55
N ALA A 188 -12.15 -13.07 3.77
CA ALA A 188 -10.90 -12.38 4.06
C ALA A 188 -9.69 -13.01 3.36
N LEU A 189 -9.55 -14.33 3.47
CA LEU A 189 -8.47 -15.08 2.85
C LEU A 189 -8.63 -15.14 1.34
N TRP A 190 -9.87 -15.29 0.86
CA TRP A 190 -10.18 -15.37 -0.56
C TRP A 190 -9.84 -14.07 -1.29
N THR A 191 -10.25 -12.91 -0.78
CA THR A 191 -9.94 -11.62 -1.39
C THR A 191 -8.45 -11.33 -1.37
N THR A 192 -7.77 -11.63 -0.27
CA THR A 192 -6.32 -11.47 -0.13
C THR A 192 -5.57 -12.41 -1.07
N GLY A 193 -6.04 -13.66 -1.23
CA GLY A 193 -5.49 -14.62 -2.19
C GLY A 193 -5.65 -14.13 -3.64
N MET A 194 -6.82 -13.62 -3.99
CA MET A 194 -7.06 -13.03 -5.32
C MET A 194 -6.17 -11.79 -5.56
N ALA A 195 -6.04 -10.91 -4.56
CA ALA A 195 -5.15 -9.75 -4.63
C ALA A 195 -3.70 -10.16 -4.90
N TYR A 196 -3.21 -11.16 -4.17
CA TYR A 196 -1.87 -11.69 -4.32
C TYR A 196 -1.64 -12.32 -5.71
N ILE A 197 -2.59 -13.10 -6.20
CA ILE A 197 -2.55 -13.71 -7.54
C ILE A 197 -2.46 -12.63 -8.61
N VAL A 198 -3.34 -11.61 -8.57
CA VAL A 198 -3.38 -10.54 -9.57
C VAL A 198 -2.10 -9.72 -9.55
N ALA A 199 -1.66 -9.29 -8.37
CA ALA A 199 -0.48 -8.45 -8.23
C ALA A 199 0.82 -9.20 -8.63
N THR A 200 0.95 -10.47 -8.21
CA THR A 200 2.10 -11.32 -8.60
C THR A 200 2.10 -11.59 -10.10
N SER A 201 0.94 -11.89 -10.69
CA SER A 201 0.85 -12.14 -12.14
C SER A 201 1.22 -10.88 -12.93
N PHE A 202 0.72 -9.71 -12.52
CA PHE A 202 1.07 -8.44 -13.16
C PHE A 202 2.57 -8.15 -13.08
N TYR A 203 3.17 -8.26 -11.90
CA TYR A 203 4.60 -8.01 -11.72
C TYR A 203 5.47 -8.93 -12.58
N GLN A 204 5.15 -10.23 -12.61
CA GLN A 204 5.92 -11.20 -13.37
C GLN A 204 5.75 -11.05 -14.89
N ILE A 205 4.61 -10.56 -15.36
CA ILE A 205 4.41 -10.20 -16.77
C ILE A 205 5.23 -8.95 -17.11
N ALA A 206 5.19 -7.92 -16.27
CA ALA A 206 5.92 -6.67 -16.49
C ALA A 206 7.44 -6.87 -16.46
N THR A 207 7.93 -7.79 -15.62
CA THR A 207 9.36 -8.07 -15.43
C THR A 207 9.87 -9.27 -16.26
N PHE A 208 9.03 -9.82 -17.15
CA PHE A 208 9.33 -11.02 -17.94
C PHE A 208 10.65 -10.93 -18.72
N SER A 209 10.99 -9.73 -19.23
CA SER A 209 12.21 -9.49 -19.99
C SER A 209 13.50 -9.54 -19.15
N ARG A 210 13.43 -9.41 -17.82
CA ARG A 210 14.61 -9.43 -16.94
C ARG A 210 14.96 -10.85 -16.45
N HIS A 211 13.95 -11.64 -16.08
CA HIS A 211 14.15 -13.00 -15.53
C HIS A 211 13.13 -14.02 -16.07
N PRO A 212 13.31 -14.54 -17.31
CA PRO A 212 12.29 -15.34 -17.98
C PRO A 212 11.96 -16.67 -17.28
N GLY A 213 12.95 -17.33 -16.66
CA GLY A 213 12.72 -18.62 -15.98
C GLY A 213 11.91 -18.50 -14.69
N PHE A 214 12.26 -17.53 -13.83
CA PHE A 214 11.58 -17.30 -12.56
C PHE A 214 10.17 -16.76 -12.75
N SER A 215 9.98 -15.83 -13.69
CA SER A 215 8.66 -15.27 -13.99
C SER A 215 7.71 -16.32 -14.56
N LEU A 216 8.19 -17.20 -15.44
CA LEU A 216 7.35 -18.26 -16.01
C LEU A 216 6.91 -19.27 -14.94
N PHE A 217 7.80 -19.62 -13.99
CA PHE A 217 7.44 -20.48 -12.86
C PHE A 217 6.30 -19.88 -12.02
N TRP A 218 6.39 -18.61 -11.64
CA TRP A 218 5.37 -17.95 -10.81
C TRP A 218 4.06 -17.74 -11.55
N ILE A 219 4.10 -17.38 -12.84
CA ILE A 219 2.89 -17.24 -13.66
C ILE A 219 2.16 -18.58 -13.78
N VAL A 220 2.89 -19.67 -14.04
CA VAL A 220 2.31 -21.01 -14.11
C VAL A 220 1.76 -21.44 -12.75
N LEU A 221 2.48 -21.19 -11.66
CA LEU A 221 2.03 -21.51 -10.30
C LEU A 221 0.73 -20.78 -9.94
N MET A 222 0.64 -19.47 -10.23
CA MET A 222 -0.56 -18.68 -10.00
C MET A 222 -1.72 -19.13 -10.89
N GLY A 223 -1.44 -19.41 -12.17
CA GLY A 223 -2.42 -19.97 -13.10
C GLY A 223 -2.98 -21.32 -12.64
N LEU A 224 -2.12 -22.23 -12.18
CA LEU A 224 -2.52 -23.52 -11.61
C LEU A 224 -3.35 -23.36 -10.34
N THR A 225 -2.99 -22.39 -9.48
CA THR A 225 -3.75 -22.09 -8.26
C THR A 225 -5.16 -21.63 -8.61
N VAL A 226 -5.31 -20.72 -9.59
CA VAL A 226 -6.63 -20.27 -10.08
C VAL A 226 -7.42 -21.44 -10.68
N VAL A 227 -6.80 -22.25 -11.52
CA VAL A 227 -7.47 -23.42 -12.14
C VAL A 227 -7.90 -24.43 -11.09
N GLY A 228 -7.05 -24.72 -10.10
CA GLY A 228 -7.35 -25.61 -8.99
C GLY A 228 -8.52 -25.10 -8.15
N VAL A 229 -8.56 -23.79 -7.89
CA VAL A 229 -9.66 -23.12 -7.20
C VAL A 229 -10.97 -23.19 -8.00
N LEU A 230 -10.94 -22.93 -9.31
CA LEU A 230 -12.13 -23.07 -10.16
C LEU A 230 -12.61 -24.52 -10.23
N PHE A 231 -11.68 -25.48 -10.22
CA PHE A 231 -11.99 -26.90 -10.22
C PHE A 231 -12.64 -27.34 -8.90
N THR A 232 -12.12 -26.92 -7.74
CA THR A 232 -12.74 -27.21 -6.44
C THR A 232 -14.13 -26.60 -6.33
N LEU A 233 -14.32 -25.35 -6.79
CA LEU A 233 -15.64 -24.72 -6.84
C LEU A 233 -16.62 -25.49 -7.76
N LYS A 234 -16.15 -25.97 -8.91
CA LYS A 234 -16.95 -26.80 -9.82
C LYS A 234 -17.32 -28.15 -9.20
N ASN A 235 -16.41 -28.77 -8.44
CA ASN A 235 -16.65 -30.05 -7.78
C ASN A 235 -17.53 -29.93 -6.53
N LEU A 236 -17.44 -28.80 -5.82
CA LEU A 236 -18.28 -28.49 -4.65
C LEU A 236 -19.67 -27.97 -5.04
N ARG A 237 -19.94 -27.74 -6.33
CA ARG A 237 -21.27 -27.38 -6.83
C ARG A 237 -22.26 -28.48 -6.42
N PRO A 238 -23.23 -28.20 -5.51
CA PRO A 238 -24.21 -29.20 -5.13
C PRO A 238 -25.01 -29.60 -6.38
N ARG A 239 -24.83 -30.85 -6.80
CA ARG A 239 -25.62 -31.45 -7.88
C ARG A 239 -27.06 -31.60 -7.38
N LYS A 240 -27.93 -30.73 -7.90
CA LYS A 240 -29.40 -30.69 -7.78
C LYS A 240 -29.95 -30.14 -6.45
N ILE A 241 -30.33 -28.86 -6.47
CA ILE A 241 -31.49 -28.39 -5.71
C ILE A 241 -32.71 -28.91 -6.47
N ASN A 242 -33.19 -30.11 -6.12
CA ASN A 242 -34.54 -30.50 -6.49
C ASN A 242 -35.48 -29.57 -5.71
N ARG A 243 -35.98 -28.52 -6.39
CA ARG A 243 -37.16 -27.81 -5.89
C ARG A 243 -38.32 -28.81 -5.95
N PRO A 244 -38.97 -29.18 -4.83
CA PRO A 244 -40.28 -29.78 -4.94
C PRO A 244 -41.21 -28.74 -5.57
N ALA A 245 -41.86 -29.12 -6.66
CA ALA A 245 -42.98 -28.38 -7.21
C ALA A 245 -44.15 -28.56 -6.25
N ILE A 246 -44.45 -27.52 -5.47
CA ILE A 246 -45.77 -27.29 -4.86
C ILE A 246 -46.00 -25.79 -4.89
#